data_AF-A0A419T518-F1
#
_entry.id   AF-A0A419T518-F1
#
_cell.length_a   1.000
_cell.length_b   1.000
_cell.length_c   1.000
_cell.angle_alpha   90.00
_cell.angle_beta   90.00
_cell.angle_gamma   90.00
#
_symmetry.space_group_name_H-M   'P 1'
#
loop_
_entity.id
_entity.type
_entity.pdbx_description
1 polymer ?
#
loop_
_entity_poly.entity_id
_entity_poly.type
_entity_poly.pdbx_seq_one_letter_code
_entity_poly.pdbx_strand_id
1 'polypeptide(L)' 'MEWYCKTCGYNIENREDKRKVKVGEKGVYIVGYCENCLTWTILDIIPKDIVKKHIKKLIDE' A
#
# COMPACT_ATOMS: atom_id res chain seq x y z
N MET A 1 -5.81 -10.35 -6.37
CA MET A 1 -5.87 -9.81 -4.99
C MET A 1 -6.83 -8.64 -5.05
N GLU A 2 -7.97 -8.74 -4.37
CA GLU A 2 -8.99 -7.68 -4.32
C GLU A 2 -8.71 -6.77 -3.13
N TRP A 3 -8.72 -5.45 -3.35
CA TRP A 3 -8.55 -4.48 -2.28
C TRP A 3 -9.87 -3.81 -1.98
N TYR A 4 -10.09 -3.46 -0.72
CA TYR A 4 -11.33 -2.83 -0.30
C TYR A 4 -11.05 -1.52 0.42
N CYS A 5 -11.91 -0.54 0.19
CA CYS A 5 -11.86 0.72 0.90
C CYS A 5 -12.21 0.51 2.37
N LYS A 6 -11.31 0.84 3.29
CA LYS A 6 -11.55 0.67 4.73
C LYS A 6 -12.68 1.57 5.25
N THR A 7 -13.01 2.63 4.53
CA THR A 7 -14.06 3.57 4.92
C THR A 7 -15.45 3.10 4.51
N CYS A 8 -15.62 2.64 3.27
CA CYS A 8 -16.94 2.34 2.71
C CYS A 8 -17.13 0.88 2.26
N GLY A 9 -16.12 0.02 2.43
CA GLY A 9 -16.15 -1.38 2.01
C GLY A 9 -16.15 -1.62 0.49
N TYR A 10 -16.09 -0.55 -0.32
CA TYR A 10 -16.14 -0.67 -1.77
C TYR A 10 -14.88 -1.33 -2.33
N ASN A 11 -15.06 -2.21 -3.32
CA ASN A 11 -13.95 -2.87 -4.01
C ASN A 11 -13.16 -1.83 -4.82
N ILE A 12 -11.87 -1.70 -4.52
CA ILE A 12 -10.95 -0.83 -5.23
C ILE A 12 -10.30 -1.68 -6.32
N GLU A 13 -10.68 -1.40 -7.56
CA GLU A 13 -10.05 -2.03 -8.72
C GLU A 13 -8.53 -1.81 -8.67
N ASN A 14 -7.77 -2.84 -9.06
CA ASN A 14 -6.32 -2.79 -9.06
C ASN A 14 -5.83 -1.90 -10.20
N ARG A 15 -5.79 -0.59 -9.92
CA ARG A 15 -5.34 0.46 -10.82
C ARG A 15 -4.01 1.01 -10.34
N GLU A 16 -2.93 0.65 -11.01
CA GLU A 16 -1.56 1.11 -10.64
C GLU A 16 -1.46 2.64 -10.65
N ASP A 17 -2.17 3.30 -11.58
CA ASP A 17 -2.23 4.76 -11.73
C ASP A 17 -2.85 5.46 -10.52
N LYS A 18 -3.66 4.75 -9.72
CA LYS A 18 -4.33 5.28 -8.52
C LYS A 18 -3.70 4.80 -7.22
N ARG A 19 -2.51 4.17 -7.30
CA ARG A 19 -1.73 3.76 -6.13
C ARG A 19 -0.61 4.75 -5.85
N LYS A 20 -0.39 5.01 -4.57
CA LYS A 20 0.74 5.80 -4.07
C LYS A 20 1.43 5.03 -2.97
N VAL A 21 2.75 5.08 -2.98
CA VAL A 21 3.58 4.51 -1.92
C VAL A 21 3.96 5.62 -0.96
N LYS A 22 3.71 5.43 0.33
CA LYS A 22 4.16 6.34 1.40
C LYS A 22 5.05 5.60 2.38
N VAL A 23 6.18 6.20 2.76
CA VAL A 23 7.04 5.68 3.82
C VAL A 23 6.66 6.37 5.12
N GLY A 24 6.37 5.61 6.16
CA GLY A 24 6.15 6.14 7.50
C GLY A 24 6.97 5.37 8.54
N GLU A 25 6.85 5.75 9.81
CA GLU A 25 7.71 5.21 10.88
C GLU A 25 7.64 3.68 11.02
N LYS A 26 6.44 3.11 10.84
CA LYS A 26 6.20 1.66 10.98
C LYS A 26 6.53 0.84 9.72
N GLY A 27 6.66 1.46 8.55
CA GLY A 27 6.84 0.73 7.29
C GLY A 27 6.42 1.51 6.04
N VAL A 28 6.26 0.77 4.95
CA VAL A 28 5.85 1.30 3.64
C VAL A 28 4.36 1.00 3.45
N TYR A 29 3.57 2.03 3.19
CA TYR A 29 2.13 1.98 3.03
C TYR A 29 1.78 2.07 1.55
N ILE A 30 0.99 1.13 1.07
CA ILE A 30 0.36 1.20 -0.26
C ILE A 30 -0.99 1.85 -0.05
N VAL A 31 -1.16 3.04 -0.61
CA VAL A 31 -2.37 3.85 -0.49
C VAL A 31 -3.08 3.88 -1.84
N GLY A 32 -4.38 3.63 -1.85
CA GLY A 32 -5.23 3.68 -3.03
C GLY A 32 -6.28 4.75 -2.90
N TYR A 33 -6.70 5.33 -4.02
CA TYR A 33 -7.85 6.22 -4.06
C TYR A 33 -9.15 5.43 -4.26
N CYS A 34 -10.12 5.64 -3.38
CA CYS A 34 -11.46 5.09 -3.53
C CYS A 34 -12.36 6.10 -4.25
N GLU A 35 -12.87 5.73 -5.41
CA GLU A 35 -13.76 6.59 -6.22
C GLU A 35 -15.17 6.69 -5.64
N ASN A 36 -15.59 5.70 -4.85
CA ASN A 36 -16.92 5.69 -4.24
C ASN A 36 -17.06 6.72 -3.12
N CYS A 37 -16.04 6.87 -2.26
CA CYS A 37 -16.03 7.85 -1.17
C CYS A 37 -15.03 9.00 -1.40
N LEU A 38 -14.47 9.08 -2.60
CA LEU A 38 -13.53 10.12 -3.04
C LEU A 38 -12.34 10.36 -2.08
N THR A 39 -11.87 9.29 -1.43
CA THR A 39 -10.90 9.36 -0.32
C THR A 39 -9.72 8.41 -0.53
N TRP A 40 -8.55 8.80 -0.05
CA TRP A 40 -7.37 7.94 -0.01
C TRP A 40 -7.42 7.00 1.19
N THR A 41 -7.20 5.70 0.95
CA THR A 41 -7.23 4.64 1.97
C THR A 41 -5.98 3.77 1.89
N ILE A 42 -5.55 3.21 3.02
CA ILE A 42 -4.45 2.26 3.07
C ILE A 42 -4.96 0.92 2.56
N LEU A 43 -4.37 0.44 1.46
CA LEU A 43 -4.64 -0.88 0.89
C LEU A 43 -3.81 -1.95 1.59
N ASP A 44 -2.52 -1.67 1.78
CA ASP A 44 -1.58 -2.62 2.38
C ASP A 44 -0.43 -1.92 3.12
N ILE A 45 0.24 -2.66 4.00
CA ILE A 45 1.36 -2.16 4.81
C ILE A 45 2.47 -3.21 4.79
N ILE A 46 3.64 -2.81 4.29
CA ILE A 46 4.87 -3.59 4.35
C ILE A 46 5.67 -3.12 5.58
N PRO A 47 5.80 -3.94 6.64
CA PRO A 47 6.55 -3.58 7.83
C PRO A 47 8.02 -3.27 7.51
N LYS A 48 8.60 -2.31 8.25
CA LYS A 48 9.99 -1.87 8.03
C LYS A 48 11.01 -3.01 8.13
N ASP A 49 10.77 -3.99 8.98
CA ASP A 49 11.64 -5.16 9.14
C ASP A 49 11.69 -6.04 7.89
N ILE A 50 10.57 -6.15 7.17
CA ILE A 50 10.50 -6.88 5.90
C ILE A 50 11.25 -6.11 4.81
N VAL A 51 11.04 -4.78 4.75
CA VAL A 51 11.74 -3.91 3.78
C VAL A 51 13.25 -3.99 3.97
N LYS A 52 13.74 -3.88 5.22
CA LYS A 52 15.19 -3.97 5.52
C LYS A 52 15.78 -5.33 5.11
N LYS A 53 15.08 -6.43 5.40
CA LYS A 53 15.53 -7.77 4.98
C LYS A 53 15.64 -7.89 3.46
N HIS A 54 14.70 -7.30 2.73
CA HIS A 54 14.67 -7.37 1.27
C HIS A 54 15.77 -6.50 0.63
N ILE A 55 15.99 -5.28 1.13
CA ILE A 55 17.07 -4.40 0.66
C ILE A 55 18.44 -5.05 0.91
N LYS A 56 18.64 -5.67 2.09
CA LYS A 56 19.93 -6.29 2.42
C LYS A 56 20.28 -7.42 1.45
N LYS A 57 19.31 -8.26 1.09
CA LYS A 57 19.51 -9.31 0.07
C LYS A 57 19.98 -8.76 -1.29
N LEU A 58 19.45 -7.60 -1.71
CA LEU A 58 19.82 -6.96 -2.98
C LEU A 58 21.22 -6.30 -2.98
N ILE A 59 21.83 -6.09 -1.81
CA ILE A 59 23.17 -5.49 -1.68
C ILE A 59 24.24 -6.57 -1.57
N ASP A 60 23.90 -7.72 -0.97
CA ASP A 60 24.80 -8.86 -0.82
C ASP A 60 24.90 -9.73 -2.11
N GLU A 61 24.04 -9.50 -3.11
CA GLU A 61 24.12 -10.06 -4.49
C GLU A 61 24.69 -9.04 -5.48
#